data_AF-A0A6H9YVD7-F1
#
_entry.id   AF-A0A6H9YVD7-F1
#
_cell.length_a   1.000
_cell.length_b   1.000
_cell.length_c   1.000
_cell.angle_alpha   90.00
_cell.angle_beta   90.00
_cell.angle_gamma   90.00
#
_symmetry.space_group_name_H-M   'P 1'
#
loop_
_entity.id
_entity.type
_entity.pdbx_description
1 polymer ?
#
loop_
_entity_poly.entity_id
_entity_poly.type
_entity_poly.pdbx_seq_one_letter_code
_entity_poly.pdbx_strand_id
1 'polypeptide(L)'
;MFFEVPEVLEEEPSGDFRLPAWAGPDDNEVGGVVPIERVIARNSNVAVIIPGARAYRTGCMLNVEIACKRGDMSADDWWQLHTSVTFSMDMPVSGGGLPDRLLRFGVRFRDGTKATTLQRHPSASRDDPPAGPLLMSLPFAFGMSGPGVSNELGLWLWPAPPTSPSSSPWNGRSAAFP
;
A
#
# COMPACT_ATOMS: atom_id res chain seq x y z
N MET A 1 -32.27 20.68 -15.99
CA MET A 1 -30.91 20.61 -15.37
C MET A 1 -30.18 19.52 -16.16
N PHE A 2 -28.93 19.73 -16.62
CA PHE A 2 -28.23 18.78 -17.52
C PHE A 2 -27.81 17.47 -16.84
N PHE A 3 -27.79 17.45 -15.51
CA PHE A 3 -27.56 16.25 -14.71
C PHE A 3 -28.85 15.88 -13.98
N GLU A 4 -29.38 14.71 -14.31
CA GLU A 4 -30.46 14.04 -13.57
C GLU A 4 -29.83 13.03 -12.61
N VAL A 5 -30.31 12.99 -11.37
CA VAL A 5 -29.87 11.99 -10.38
C VAL A 5 -30.45 10.65 -10.83
N PRO A 6 -29.63 9.61 -11.10
CA PRO A 6 -30.16 8.29 -11.42
C PRO A 6 -31.06 7.79 -10.29
N GLU A 7 -32.13 7.07 -10.62
CA GLU A 7 -32.89 6.34 -9.60
C GLU A 7 -31.94 5.42 -8.85
N VAL A 8 -31.83 5.62 -7.54
CA VAL A 8 -31.06 4.76 -6.65
C VAL A 8 -31.88 3.47 -6.53
N LEU A 9 -31.43 2.40 -7.19
CA LEU A 9 -31.93 1.08 -6.92
C LEU A 9 -31.63 0.80 -5.44
N GLU A 10 -32.65 0.51 -4.63
CA GLU A 10 -32.45 0.04 -3.26
C GLU A 10 -31.66 -1.26 -3.32
N GLU A 11 -30.37 -1.20 -3.05
CA GLU A 11 -29.52 -2.38 -2.95
C GLU A 11 -29.91 -3.12 -1.66
N GLU A 12 -30.50 -4.31 -1.82
CA GLU A 12 -30.61 -5.29 -0.74
C GLU A 12 -29.25 -5.42 -0.05
N PRO A 13 -29.17 -5.40 1.29
CA PRO A 13 -27.89 -5.48 1.98
C PRO A 13 -27.16 -6.74 1.54
N SER A 14 -26.10 -6.56 0.76
CA SER A 14 -25.24 -7.66 0.33
C SER A 14 -24.71 -8.34 1.60
N GLY A 15 -25.01 -9.62 1.81
CA GLY A 15 -24.56 -10.34 3.00
C GLY A 15 -23.05 -10.24 3.20
N ASP A 16 -22.58 -10.36 4.44
CA ASP A 16 -21.17 -10.20 4.92
C ASP A 16 -20.10 -10.35 3.82
N PHE A 17 -19.87 -9.30 3.04
CA PHE A 17 -18.79 -9.27 2.06
C PHE A 17 -17.49 -9.14 2.84
N ARG A 18 -16.66 -10.18 2.83
CA ARG A 18 -15.34 -10.17 3.44
C ARG A 18 -14.28 -10.33 2.37
N LEU A 19 -13.34 -9.41 2.34
CA LEU A 19 -12.15 -9.53 1.50
C LEU A 19 -11.37 -10.79 1.90
N PRO A 20 -10.79 -11.53 0.94
CA PRO A 20 -9.83 -12.56 1.27
C PRO A 20 -8.61 -11.93 1.96
N ALA A 21 -7.97 -12.69 2.85
CA ALA A 21 -6.82 -12.22 3.65
C ALA A 21 -5.64 -11.67 2.82
N TRP A 22 -5.50 -12.11 1.57
CA TRP A 22 -4.46 -11.63 0.66
C TRP A 22 -4.79 -10.27 0.01
N ALA A 23 -6.06 -9.84 0.02
CA ALA A 23 -6.52 -8.59 -0.58
C ALA A 23 -6.57 -7.41 0.41
N GLY A 24 -6.45 -7.67 1.71
CA GLY A 24 -6.44 -6.63 2.72
C GLY A 24 -6.57 -7.17 4.15
N PRO A 25 -6.55 -6.28 5.15
CA PRO A 25 -6.86 -6.64 6.52
C PRO A 25 -8.32 -7.11 6.68
N ASP A 26 -8.61 -7.86 7.73
CA ASP A 26 -9.99 -8.17 8.13
C ASP A 26 -10.65 -6.91 8.70
N ASP A 27 -11.85 -6.57 8.22
CA ASP A 27 -12.59 -5.37 8.66
C ASP A 27 -12.95 -5.40 10.16
N ASN A 28 -12.93 -6.59 10.79
CA ASN A 28 -13.17 -6.76 12.23
C ASN A 28 -11.89 -6.80 13.06
N GLU A 29 -10.72 -6.65 12.44
CA GLU A 29 -9.42 -6.66 13.12
C GLU A 29 -8.83 -5.25 13.18
N VAL A 30 -8.44 -4.82 14.38
CA VAL A 30 -7.65 -3.60 14.56
C VAL A 30 -6.18 -3.98 14.61
N GLY A 31 -5.41 -3.52 13.62
CA GLY A 31 -3.98 -3.79 13.53
C GLY A 31 -3.16 -3.07 14.61
N GLY A 32 -2.11 -3.74 15.11
CA GLY A 32 -1.15 -3.16 16.05
C GLY A 32 -0.16 -2.22 15.36
N VAL A 33 0.11 -1.06 15.95
CA VAL A 33 1.03 -0.06 15.38
C VAL A 33 2.49 -0.47 15.59
N VAL A 34 3.27 -0.46 14.52
CA VAL A 34 4.71 -0.74 14.51
C VAL A 34 5.45 0.50 14.01
N PRO A 35 6.15 1.26 14.87
CA PRO A 35 6.96 2.39 14.43
C PRO A 35 8.19 1.91 13.65
N ILE A 36 8.54 2.59 12.56
CA ILE A 36 9.67 2.22 11.68
C ILE A 36 10.58 3.43 11.42
N GLU A 37 10.01 4.61 11.15
CA GLU A 37 10.70 5.89 10.95
C GLU A 37 11.91 5.84 10.01
N ARG A 38 11.72 5.32 8.79
CA ARG A 38 12.85 5.07 7.87
C ARG A 38 12.70 5.72 6.50
N VAL A 39 13.70 6.50 6.10
CA VAL A 39 13.86 6.92 4.70
C VAL A 39 14.39 5.73 3.88
N ILE A 40 13.63 5.28 2.89
CA ILE A 40 13.98 4.11 2.07
C ILE A 40 14.57 4.49 0.70
N ALA A 41 14.25 5.69 0.21
CA ALA A 41 14.85 6.25 -1.00
C ALA A 41 14.82 7.77 -0.96
N ARG A 42 15.86 8.42 -1.48
CA ARG A 42 15.92 9.88 -1.60
C ARG A 42 16.82 10.30 -2.76
N ASN A 43 16.37 11.29 -3.51
CA ASN A 43 17.16 12.05 -4.48
C ASN A 43 16.78 13.54 -4.43
N SER A 44 17.22 14.32 -5.42
CA SER A 44 16.93 15.75 -5.53
C SER A 44 15.44 16.09 -5.71
N ASN A 45 14.63 15.16 -6.22
CA ASN A 45 13.24 15.38 -6.62
C ASN A 45 12.23 14.61 -5.76
N VAL A 46 12.65 13.50 -5.14
CA VAL A 46 11.75 12.58 -4.42
C VAL A 46 12.41 12.12 -3.12
N ALA A 47 11.62 12.06 -2.06
CA ALA A 47 11.92 11.33 -0.84
C ALA A 47 10.78 10.35 -0.54
N VAL A 48 11.14 9.14 -0.12
CA VAL A 48 10.21 8.07 0.23
C VAL A 48 10.53 7.58 1.62
N ILE A 49 9.53 7.57 2.49
CA ILE A 49 9.67 7.31 3.92
C ILE A 49 8.63 6.26 4.32
N ILE A 50 9.01 5.36 5.23
CA ILE A 50 8.11 4.48 5.95
C ILE A 50 8.09 4.96 7.41
N PRO A 51 7.12 5.81 7.81
CA PRO A 51 6.99 6.24 9.20
C PRO A 51 6.63 5.08 10.13
N GLY A 52 5.80 4.15 9.66
CA GLY A 52 5.37 3.01 10.44
C GLY A 52 4.57 2.00 9.62
N ALA A 53 4.08 0.98 10.30
CA ALA A 53 3.23 -0.04 9.76
C ALA A 53 2.13 -0.41 10.76
N ARG A 54 1.06 -1.06 10.27
CA ARG A 54 0.10 -1.79 11.10
C ARG A 54 0.22 -3.27 10.86
N ALA A 55 0.47 -4.04 11.91
CA ALA A 55 0.52 -5.49 11.86
C ALA A 55 -0.86 -6.07 12.16
N TYR A 56 -1.29 -6.99 11.30
CA TYR A 56 -2.50 -7.79 11.43
C TYR A 56 -2.11 -9.26 11.48
N ARG A 57 -3.04 -10.12 11.88
CA ARG A 57 -2.81 -11.56 11.95
C ARG A 57 -2.44 -12.17 10.60
N THR A 58 -2.98 -11.62 9.51
CA THR A 58 -2.80 -12.15 8.15
C THR A 58 -1.73 -11.45 7.33
N GLY A 59 -1.32 -10.24 7.71
CA GLY A 59 -0.43 -9.39 6.92
C GLY A 59 -0.01 -8.12 7.66
N CYS A 60 0.64 -7.21 6.96
CA CYS A 60 0.88 -5.87 7.49
C CYS A 60 0.64 -4.79 6.45
N MET A 61 0.13 -3.64 6.92
CA MET A 61 -0.01 -2.43 6.14
C MET A 61 1.22 -1.57 6.37
N LEU A 62 2.03 -1.33 5.35
CA LEU A 62 3.13 -0.37 5.41
C LEU A 62 2.58 1.01 5.02
N ASN A 63 2.75 2.00 5.89
CA ASN A 63 2.44 3.38 5.53
C ASN A 63 3.67 3.93 4.82
N VAL A 64 3.46 4.48 3.63
CA VAL A 64 4.51 5.09 2.82
C VAL A 64 4.17 6.54 2.60
N GLU A 65 5.07 7.42 3.01
CA GLU A 65 4.99 8.84 2.69
C GLU A 65 5.92 9.14 1.53
N ILE A 66 5.38 9.80 0.51
CA ILE A 66 6.14 10.23 -0.66
C ILE A 66 6.05 11.75 -0.74
N ALA A 67 7.21 12.40 -0.71
CA ALA A 67 7.33 13.82 -0.97
C ALA A 67 8.06 14.01 -2.30
N CYS A 68 7.44 14.73 -3.25
CA CYS A 68 8.07 15.04 -4.52
C CYS A 68 8.05 16.54 -4.86
N LYS A 69 9.06 16.96 -5.61
CA LYS A 69 9.17 18.30 -6.19
C LYS A 69 9.74 18.21 -7.61
N ARG A 70 9.28 19.12 -8.47
CA ARG A 70 9.66 19.14 -9.88
C ARG A 70 11.17 19.37 -10.10
N GLY A 71 11.76 20.39 -9.48
CA GLY A 71 13.15 20.78 -9.75
C GLY A 71 13.38 21.01 -11.25
N ASP A 72 14.47 20.45 -11.79
CA ASP A 72 14.85 20.59 -13.20
C ASP A 72 14.19 19.58 -14.15
N MET A 73 13.17 18.84 -13.68
CA MET A 73 12.47 17.87 -14.51
C MET A 73 11.67 18.54 -15.64
N SER A 74 11.68 17.90 -16.83
CA SER A 74 10.79 18.27 -17.93
C SER A 74 9.32 18.16 -17.50
N ALA A 75 8.42 18.81 -18.25
CA ALA A 75 6.99 18.72 -17.96
C ALA A 75 6.48 17.26 -18.04
N ASP A 76 6.96 16.50 -19.02
CA ASP A 76 6.57 15.10 -19.23
C ASP A 76 7.09 14.20 -18.12
N ASP A 77 8.35 14.36 -17.69
CA ASP A 77 8.92 13.59 -16.58
C ASP A 77 8.20 13.89 -15.26
N TRP A 78 7.87 15.17 -15.04
CA TRP A 78 7.09 15.58 -13.88
C TRP A 78 5.70 14.96 -13.90
N TRP A 79 5.02 14.97 -15.05
CA TRP A 79 3.69 14.37 -15.19
C TRP A 79 3.71 12.87 -14.97
N GLN A 80 4.72 12.16 -15.48
CA GLN A 80 4.88 10.72 -15.25
C GLN A 80 5.10 10.40 -13.77
N LEU A 81 5.99 11.14 -13.10
CA LEU A 81 6.23 10.97 -11.66
C LEU A 81 4.96 11.27 -10.86
N HIS A 82 4.30 12.40 -11.13
CA HIS A 82 3.07 12.82 -10.46
C HIS A 82 1.99 11.75 -10.59
N THR A 83 1.73 11.29 -11.82
CA THR A 83 0.75 10.23 -12.10
C THR A 83 1.09 8.96 -11.32
N SER A 84 2.37 8.58 -11.28
CA SER A 84 2.80 7.40 -10.54
C SER A 84 2.57 7.50 -9.03
N VAL A 85 2.76 8.68 -8.44
CA VAL A 85 2.57 8.89 -6.99
C VAL A 85 1.08 8.96 -6.64
N THR A 86 0.29 9.63 -7.46
CA THR A 86 -1.13 9.89 -7.17
C THR A 86 -1.98 8.65 -7.36
N PHE A 87 -1.81 7.95 -8.48
CA PHE A 87 -2.70 6.84 -8.80
C PHE A 87 -2.21 5.50 -8.28
N SER A 88 -0.95 5.42 -7.82
CA SER A 88 -0.33 4.22 -7.21
C SER A 88 -0.84 2.92 -7.85
N MET A 89 -0.82 2.89 -9.18
CA MET A 89 -1.52 1.87 -9.95
C MET A 89 -0.69 0.59 -9.99
N ASP A 90 -1.33 -0.55 -9.73
CA ASP A 90 -0.79 -1.86 -10.10
C ASP A 90 -0.77 -1.96 -11.63
N MET A 91 0.27 -1.38 -12.26
CA MET A 91 0.38 -1.36 -13.71
C MET A 91 0.91 -2.72 -14.19
N PRO A 92 0.13 -3.50 -14.97
CA PRO A 92 0.65 -4.72 -15.57
C PRO A 92 1.80 -4.38 -16.52
N VAL A 93 2.91 -5.12 -16.39
CA VAL A 93 4.08 -4.98 -17.27
C VAL A 93 3.71 -5.51 -18.66
N SER A 94 3.14 -4.66 -19.49
CA SER A 94 2.74 -5.01 -20.86
C SER A 94 3.91 -4.80 -21.81
N GLY A 95 4.79 -5.80 -21.98
CA GLY A 95 5.69 -6.02 -23.13
C GLY A 95 6.71 -4.95 -23.56
N GLY A 96 6.50 -3.66 -23.25
CA GLY A 96 7.28 -2.51 -23.70
C GLY A 96 8.19 -1.90 -22.63
N GLY A 97 8.49 -2.66 -21.57
CA GLY A 97 9.27 -2.18 -20.43
C GLY A 97 8.44 -1.37 -19.44
N LEU A 98 9.05 -1.09 -18.29
CA LEU A 98 8.42 -0.30 -17.23
C LEU A 98 8.83 1.17 -17.40
N PRO A 99 7.91 2.15 -17.26
CA PRO A 99 8.26 3.57 -17.37
C PRO A 99 9.35 3.99 -16.39
N ASP A 100 10.31 4.79 -16.81
CA ASP A 100 11.47 5.16 -15.98
C ASP A 100 11.07 5.82 -14.66
N ARG A 101 10.03 6.67 -14.71
CA ARG A 101 9.52 7.43 -13.55
C ARG A 101 8.45 6.71 -12.74
N LEU A 102 8.16 5.43 -13.04
CA LEU A 102 7.24 4.62 -12.25
C LEU A 102 7.82 4.35 -10.85
N LEU A 103 7.09 4.73 -9.81
CA LEU A 103 7.40 4.35 -8.45
C LEU A 103 7.06 2.88 -8.23
N ARG A 104 8.00 2.15 -7.63
CA ARG A 104 7.91 0.70 -7.45
C ARG A 104 8.37 0.36 -6.05
N PHE A 105 7.66 -0.55 -5.42
CA PHE A 105 8.01 -1.01 -4.09
C PHE A 105 8.31 -2.49 -4.11
N GLY A 106 9.19 -2.89 -3.20
CA GLY A 106 9.53 -4.28 -3.01
C GLY A 106 9.98 -4.57 -1.59
N VAL A 107 9.52 -5.70 -1.07
CA VAL A 107 9.96 -6.28 0.20
C VAL A 107 10.75 -7.54 -0.11
N ARG A 108 11.86 -7.74 0.60
CA ARG A 108 12.66 -8.96 0.56
C ARG A 108 12.61 -9.63 1.92
N PHE A 109 12.17 -10.87 1.94
CA PHE A 109 12.11 -11.70 3.12
C PHE A 109 13.47 -12.34 3.41
N ARG A 110 13.63 -12.86 4.63
CA ARG A 110 14.88 -13.46 5.11
C ARG A 110 15.29 -14.71 4.33
N ASP A 111 14.30 -15.48 3.83
CA ASP A 111 14.50 -16.64 2.99
C ASP A 111 14.87 -16.29 1.53
N GLY A 112 14.95 -14.99 1.21
CA GLY A 112 15.30 -14.48 -0.11
C GLY A 112 14.10 -14.26 -1.04
N THR A 113 12.89 -14.68 -0.65
CA THR A 113 11.66 -14.40 -1.40
C THR A 113 11.39 -12.89 -1.48
N LYS A 114 10.68 -12.47 -2.51
CA LYS A 114 10.40 -11.05 -2.77
C LYS A 114 8.93 -10.87 -3.12
N ALA A 115 8.35 -9.79 -2.60
CA ALA A 115 7.06 -9.27 -3.03
C ALA A 115 7.28 -7.89 -3.64
N THR A 116 6.65 -7.58 -4.78
CA THR A 116 6.76 -6.27 -5.43
C THR A 116 5.43 -5.81 -6.00
N THR A 117 5.23 -4.49 -6.09
CA THR A 117 4.05 -3.88 -6.73
C THR A 117 4.01 -4.06 -8.26
N LEU A 118 4.93 -4.88 -8.80
CA LEU A 118 4.99 -5.23 -10.22
C LEU A 118 4.47 -6.64 -10.49
N GLN A 119 4.24 -7.43 -9.43
CA GLN A 119 3.73 -8.78 -9.61
C GLN A 119 2.33 -8.70 -10.23
N ARG A 120 2.18 -9.35 -11.39
CA ARG A 120 0.87 -9.51 -11.99
C ARG A 120 0.11 -10.53 -11.15
N HIS A 121 -0.96 -10.08 -10.50
CA HIS A 121 -1.91 -11.00 -9.92
C HIS A 121 -2.78 -11.53 -11.08
N PRO A 122 -2.73 -12.82 -11.44
CA PRO A 122 -3.85 -13.41 -12.16
C PRO A 122 -5.12 -13.18 -11.32
N SER A 123 -6.30 -13.29 -11.91
CA SER A 123 -7.57 -13.16 -11.18
C SER A 123 -7.66 -14.22 -10.08
N ALA A 124 -6.97 -13.99 -8.96
CA ALA A 124 -6.98 -14.82 -7.78
C ALA A 124 -8.40 -14.71 -7.26
N SER A 125 -9.12 -15.82 -7.31
CA SER A 125 -10.41 -15.88 -6.66
C SER A 125 -10.17 -15.93 -5.15
N ARG A 126 -11.23 -15.68 -4.38
CA ARG A 126 -11.19 -15.84 -2.92
C ARG A 126 -10.66 -17.22 -2.50
N ASP A 127 -10.93 -18.24 -3.30
CA ASP A 127 -10.67 -19.66 -3.00
C ASP A 127 -9.29 -20.15 -3.46
N ASP A 128 -8.61 -19.40 -4.34
CA ASP A 128 -7.27 -19.74 -4.84
C ASP A 128 -6.30 -18.58 -4.55
N PRO A 129 -5.74 -18.53 -3.31
CA PRO A 129 -4.83 -17.46 -2.93
C PRO A 129 -3.52 -17.55 -3.72
N PRO A 130 -2.84 -16.43 -3.97
CA PRO A 130 -1.56 -16.46 -4.65
C PRO A 130 -0.51 -17.30 -3.92
N ALA A 131 0.30 -18.04 -4.68
CA ALA A 131 1.24 -19.03 -4.14
C ALA A 131 2.43 -18.45 -3.34
N GLY A 132 2.59 -17.13 -3.31
CA GLY A 132 3.73 -16.47 -2.68
C GLY A 132 3.36 -15.11 -2.11
N PRO A 133 4.32 -14.42 -1.48
CA PRO A 133 4.04 -13.14 -0.87
C PRO A 133 3.67 -12.09 -1.91
N LEU A 134 2.77 -11.18 -1.53
CA LEU A 134 2.19 -10.14 -2.35
C LEU A 134 2.38 -8.79 -1.67
N LEU A 135 2.62 -7.78 -2.49
CA LEU A 135 2.69 -6.39 -2.06
C LEU A 135 1.76 -5.57 -2.97
N MET A 136 0.68 -5.05 -2.41
CA MET A 136 -0.39 -4.36 -3.14
C MET A 136 -0.61 -2.96 -2.63
N SER A 137 -0.84 -2.02 -3.54
CA SER A 137 -1.29 -0.67 -3.22
C SER A 137 -2.80 -0.67 -2.92
N LEU A 138 -3.22 -0.22 -1.73
CA LEU A 138 -4.65 -0.07 -1.42
C LEU A 138 -5.09 1.40 -1.58
N PRO A 139 -6.12 1.67 -2.41
CA PRO A 139 -6.51 3.03 -2.79
C PRO A 139 -7.27 3.84 -1.72
N PHE A 140 -7.41 3.33 -0.49
CA PHE A 140 -8.17 3.99 0.58
C PHE A 140 -7.31 4.68 1.65
N ALA A 141 -6.01 4.83 1.40
CA ALA A 141 -5.04 5.37 2.37
C ALA A 141 -4.60 6.82 2.09
N PHE A 142 -5.35 7.61 1.31
CA PHE A 142 -4.87 8.90 0.81
C PHE A 142 -5.30 10.10 1.67
N GLY A 143 -4.32 10.92 2.05
CA GLY A 143 -4.50 12.31 2.49
C GLY A 143 -3.65 13.26 1.63
N MET A 144 -4.27 14.21 0.93
CA MET A 144 -3.58 15.24 0.14
C MET A 144 -3.33 16.49 1.00
N SER A 145 -2.12 17.06 0.98
CA SER A 145 -1.88 18.41 1.49
C SER A 145 -0.68 19.12 0.84
N GLY A 146 -0.88 20.36 0.37
CA GLY A 146 0.17 21.34 0.07
C GLY A 146 0.53 21.59 -1.41
N PRO A 147 1.32 22.65 -1.70
CA PRO A 147 1.77 22.99 -3.06
C PRO A 147 2.84 22.05 -3.63
N GLY A 148 3.28 21.06 -2.84
CA GLY A 148 3.98 19.86 -3.29
C GLY A 148 3.07 18.65 -3.07
N VAL A 149 3.21 17.61 -3.88
CA VAL A 149 2.44 16.38 -3.67
C VAL A 149 3.07 15.61 -2.52
N SER A 150 2.43 15.65 -1.34
CA SER A 150 2.60 14.63 -0.32
C SER A 150 1.47 13.62 -0.47
N ASN A 151 1.81 12.35 -0.68
CA ASN A 151 0.83 11.27 -0.67
C ASN A 151 1.17 10.27 0.43
N GLU A 152 0.17 9.88 1.21
CA GLU A 152 0.24 8.70 2.08
C GLU A 152 -0.29 7.51 1.27
N LEU A 153 0.51 6.46 1.15
CA LEU A 153 0.21 5.25 0.40
C LEU A 153 0.25 4.07 1.36
N GLY A 154 -0.85 3.32 1.43
CA GLY A 154 -0.92 2.05 2.15
C GLY A 154 -0.49 0.90 1.24
N LEU A 155 0.57 0.19 1.62
CA LEU A 155 0.97 -1.05 0.96
C LEU A 155 0.63 -2.25 1.83
N TRP A 156 -0.30 -3.08 1.37
CA TRP A 156 -0.63 -4.35 2.01
C TRP A 156 0.40 -5.42 1.63
N LEU A 157 1.08 -5.97 2.63
CA LEU A 157 1.99 -7.10 2.51
C LEU A 157 1.32 -8.35 3.09
N TRP A 158 1.16 -9.36 2.26
CA TRP A 158 0.63 -10.66 2.64
C TRP A 158 1.56 -11.81 2.19
N PRO A 159 1.72 -12.89 2.95
CA PRO A 159 1.32 -13.02 4.35
C PRO A 159 2.21 -12.16 5.27
N ALA A 160 1.85 -12.08 6.54
CA ALA A 160 2.69 -11.43 7.54
C ALA A 160 4.12 -12.03 7.54
N PRO A 161 5.18 -11.21 7.62
CA PRO A 161 6.54 -11.73 7.73
C PRO A 161 6.67 -12.64 8.96
N PRO A 162 7.37 -13.79 8.86
CA PRO A 162 7.55 -14.68 10.00
C PRO A 162 8.24 -13.95 11.15
N THR A 163 7.59 -13.88 12.31
CA THR A 163 8.18 -13.32 13.53
C THR A 163 9.32 -14.23 13.99
N SER A 164 10.52 -13.68 14.20
CA SER A 164 11.61 -14.48 14.78
C SER A 164 11.26 -14.88 16.22
N PRO A 165 11.49 -16.14 16.67
CA PRO A 165 11.06 -16.63 17.99
C PRO A 165 11.73 -15.98 19.23
N SER A 166 12.54 -14.94 19.08
CA SER A 166 13.33 -14.35 20.18
C SER A 166 13.02 -12.88 20.48
N SER A 167 11.96 -12.31 19.90
CA SER A 167 11.39 -11.04 20.35
C SER A 167 9.94 -11.28 20.76
N SER A 168 9.71 -11.36 22.08
CA SER A 168 8.37 -11.32 22.66
C SER A 168 7.56 -10.18 22.03
N PRO A 169 6.30 -10.43 21.63
CA PRO A 169 5.47 -9.39 21.04
C PRO A 169 5.00 -8.47 22.18
N TRP A 170 5.39 -7.19 22.13
CA TRP A 170 4.79 -6.12 22.95
C TRP A 170 5.15 -6.13 24.45
N ASN A 171 6.36 -5.73 24.80
CA ASN A 171 6.62 -5.18 26.15
C ASN A 171 6.24 -3.70 26.19
N GLY A 172 4.94 -3.42 26.17
CA GLY A 172 4.35 -2.13 26.47
C GLY A 172 3.60 -2.21 27.80
N ARG A 173 4.30 -2.01 28.91
CA ARG A 173 3.66 -1.69 30.19
C ARG A 173 3.13 -0.25 30.13
N SER A 174 1.94 -0.07 30.69
CA SER A 174 1.24 1.19 31.03
C SER A 174 0.45 1.81 29.86
N ALA A 175 -0.81 2.23 30.01
CA ALA A 175 -1.55 2.65 31.21
C ALA A 175 -3.00 2.15 31.19
N ALA A 176 -3.48 1.77 32.38
CA ALA A 176 -4.91 1.77 32.70
C ALA A 176 -5.29 3.20 33.16
N PHE A 177 -6.48 3.66 32.75
CA PHE A 177 -7.24 4.69 33.46
C PHE A 177 -8.25 3.96 34.37
N PRO A 178 -8.61 4.47 35.55
CA PRO A 178 -8.43 5.85 36.06
C PRO A 178 -7.14 6.12 36.84
#